data_AF-A0A202BWE8-F1
#
_entry.id   AF-A0A202BWE8-F1
#
_cell.length_a   1.000
_cell.length_b   1.000
_cell.length_c   1.000
_cell.angle_alpha   90.00
_cell.angle_beta   90.00
_cell.angle_gamma   90.00
#
_symmetry.space_group_name_H-M   'P 1'
#
loop_
_entity.id
_entity.type
_entity.pdbx_description
1 polymer ?
#
loop_
_entity_poly.entity_id
_entity_poly.type
_entity_poly.pdbx_seq_one_letter_code
_entity_poly.pdbx_strand_id
1 'polypeptide(L)'
;MEINKIHSDLKKLYKDKDVKKKFGFIFEQQDEKMLLMECLKRGFWSIVPFAFQAKNVLALQLVPDKKIIQNPVVSLNNTYQECFILAPDAKAIISMANLIYFNEPFFIKRSKEGIEETMILSQPFFDYFGGGDLEFLKQFLLSENNQERFENASEYKEDFYKEFWSHYYNTPENRKAFELFDKLIDKRRYLPEYDQIDYGLWNNYIGNVLANRAYSLMNIDIKEKWEHYWRCVQLPHGFDCDDNSFEEYTVKLGNSSSLLDSMSDSFDSKWESRYAIFPEEVQKHPLFEATEAIKKVKGYAGEAHIKAAVILEEEHNDPIGCWNALISASYWAGKRGDLDGVEMCWGLAIDLSKTHGWTEIHNVLSEQMEFYYHYKDKY
;
A
#
# COMPACT_ATOMS: atom_id res chain seq x y z
N MET A 1 11.14 -24.51 -4.29
CA MET A 1 11.71 -23.34 -3.63
C MET A 1 10.58 -22.59 -2.93
N GLU A 2 10.82 -22.13 -1.71
CA GLU A 2 9.90 -21.28 -0.95
C GLU A 2 10.24 -19.81 -1.26
N ILE A 3 9.27 -18.88 -1.20
CA ILE A 3 9.49 -17.47 -1.56
C ILE A 3 10.23 -16.68 -0.48
N ASN A 4 9.88 -16.94 0.77
CA ASN A 4 10.49 -16.36 1.96
C ASN A 4 10.14 -17.23 3.17
N LYS A 5 10.86 -17.02 4.27
CA LYS A 5 10.67 -17.77 5.50
C LYS A 5 9.30 -17.55 6.17
N ILE A 6 8.78 -16.32 6.16
CA ILE A 6 7.50 -15.97 6.82
C ILE A 6 6.34 -16.79 6.23
N HIS A 7 6.21 -16.79 4.91
CA HIS A 7 5.20 -17.59 4.21
C HIS A 7 5.33 -19.08 4.51
N SER A 8 6.56 -19.60 4.46
CA SER A 8 6.86 -21.02 4.72
C SER A 8 6.47 -21.46 6.13
N ASP A 9 6.88 -20.69 7.14
CA ASP A 9 6.63 -20.99 8.54
C ASP A 9 5.13 -20.94 8.85
N LEU A 10 4.42 -19.90 8.40
CA LEU A 10 2.97 -19.77 8.61
C LEU A 10 2.18 -20.85 7.87
N LYS A 11 2.59 -21.21 6.64
CA LYS A 11 1.99 -22.33 5.89
C LYS A 11 2.13 -23.65 6.65
N LYS A 12 3.30 -23.93 7.23
CA LYS A 12 3.52 -25.12 8.08
C LYS A 12 2.69 -25.07 9.35
N LEU A 13 2.63 -23.90 10.00
CA LEU A 13 1.92 -23.70 11.27
C LEU A 13 0.40 -23.93 11.16
N TYR A 14 -0.16 -23.63 9.99
CA TYR A 14 -1.59 -23.72 9.69
C TYR A 14 -1.96 -24.83 8.72
N LYS A 15 -1.02 -25.73 8.43
CA LYS A 15 -1.29 -26.94 7.65
C LYS A 15 -2.43 -27.74 8.29
N ASP A 16 -3.39 -28.15 7.45
CA ASP A 16 -4.56 -28.94 7.84
C ASP A 16 -5.54 -28.24 8.82
N LYS A 17 -5.39 -26.93 9.07
CA LYS A 17 -6.31 -26.12 9.89
C LYS A 17 -7.25 -25.30 9.01
N ASP A 18 -8.56 -25.36 9.25
CA ASP A 18 -9.54 -24.49 8.58
C ASP A 18 -9.59 -23.11 9.23
N VAL A 19 -8.69 -22.22 8.80
CA VAL A 19 -8.64 -20.83 9.29
C VAL A 19 -9.37 -19.83 8.40
N LYS A 20 -9.74 -20.21 7.17
CA LYS A 20 -10.27 -19.29 6.15
C LYS A 20 -11.42 -18.44 6.68
N LYS A 21 -12.36 -19.10 7.33
CA LYS A 21 -13.60 -18.50 7.83
C LYS A 21 -13.40 -17.65 9.10
N LYS A 22 -12.29 -17.86 9.80
CA LYS A 22 -11.98 -17.24 11.10
C LYS A 22 -11.05 -16.05 10.93
N PHE A 23 -10.07 -16.16 10.04
CA PHE A 23 -9.11 -15.10 9.75
C PHE A 23 -9.51 -14.24 8.55
N GLY A 24 -10.36 -14.75 7.66
CA GLY A 24 -10.68 -14.09 6.38
C GLY A 24 -9.62 -14.33 5.29
N PHE A 25 -8.58 -15.13 5.57
CA PHE A 25 -7.50 -15.47 4.65
C PHE A 25 -6.93 -16.86 4.94
N ILE A 26 -6.07 -17.36 4.04
CA ILE A 26 -5.44 -18.69 4.09
C ILE A 26 -3.93 -18.60 3.85
N PHE A 27 -3.17 -19.60 4.29
CA PHE A 27 -1.71 -19.68 4.11
C PHE A 27 -1.28 -20.67 3.03
N GLU A 28 -2.21 -21.43 2.46
CA GLU A 28 -1.96 -22.34 1.35
C GLU A 28 -3.06 -22.17 0.30
N GLN A 29 -2.64 -21.93 -0.95
CA GLN A 29 -3.53 -21.70 -2.08
C GLN A 29 -3.11 -22.60 -3.25
N GLN A 30 -4.08 -23.16 -3.97
CA GLN A 30 -3.82 -24.12 -5.05
C GLN A 30 -2.84 -23.57 -6.11
N ASP A 31 -2.98 -22.29 -6.44
CA ASP A 31 -2.21 -21.60 -7.48
C ASP A 31 -1.17 -20.63 -6.90
N GLU A 32 -0.72 -20.84 -5.65
CA GLU A 32 0.13 -19.89 -4.91
C GLU A 32 1.33 -19.40 -5.72
N LYS A 33 2.06 -20.29 -6.40
CA LYS A 33 3.28 -19.92 -7.15
C LYS A 33 2.98 -19.00 -8.32
N MET A 34 1.87 -19.24 -9.02
CA MET A 34 1.43 -18.40 -10.14
C MET A 34 1.06 -17.01 -9.62
N LEU A 35 0.28 -16.92 -8.53
CA LEU A 35 -0.09 -15.64 -7.91
C LEU A 35 1.13 -14.84 -7.44
N LEU A 36 2.08 -15.51 -6.79
CA LEU A 36 3.32 -14.90 -6.33
C LEU A 36 4.20 -14.43 -7.51
N MET A 37 4.33 -15.24 -8.55
CA MET A 37 5.09 -14.85 -9.75
C MET A 37 4.44 -13.70 -10.51
N GLU A 38 3.11 -13.69 -10.62
CA GLU A 38 2.37 -12.57 -11.21
C GLU A 38 2.63 -11.27 -10.44
N CYS A 39 2.57 -11.32 -9.10
CA CYS A 39 2.90 -10.19 -8.24
C CYS A 39 4.32 -9.64 -8.50
N LEU A 40 5.34 -10.51 -8.50
CA LEU A 40 6.73 -10.11 -8.73
C LEU A 40 6.96 -9.57 -10.15
N LYS A 41 6.40 -10.22 -11.18
CA LYS A 41 6.47 -9.75 -12.58
C LYS A 41 5.77 -8.41 -12.81
N ARG A 42 4.81 -8.06 -11.95
CA ARG A 42 4.12 -6.76 -11.96
C ARG A 42 4.90 -5.64 -11.27
N GLY A 43 6.10 -5.93 -10.74
CA GLY A 43 6.97 -4.93 -10.12
C GLY A 43 6.81 -4.79 -8.60
N PHE A 44 6.03 -5.67 -7.96
CA PHE A 44 5.80 -5.65 -6.51
C PHE A 44 6.83 -6.50 -5.75
N TRP A 45 8.12 -6.34 -6.05
CA TRP A 45 9.20 -6.97 -5.27
C TRP A 45 9.36 -6.33 -3.88
N SER A 46 8.83 -5.13 -3.67
CA SER A 46 8.90 -4.37 -2.41
C SER A 46 7.88 -4.82 -1.36
N ILE A 47 7.32 -6.02 -1.49
CA ILE A 47 6.41 -6.62 -0.50
C ILE A 47 6.88 -8.03 -0.13
N VAL A 48 6.52 -8.50 1.06
CA VAL A 48 6.83 -9.83 1.59
C VAL A 48 5.54 -10.64 1.71
N PRO A 49 5.19 -11.47 0.72
CA PRO A 49 3.98 -12.27 0.75
C PRO A 49 3.97 -13.24 1.93
N PHE A 50 2.82 -13.39 2.59
CA PHE A 50 2.67 -14.35 3.70
C PHE A 50 1.34 -15.10 3.72
N ALA A 51 0.28 -14.59 3.08
CA ALA A 51 -1.03 -15.22 3.04
C ALA A 51 -1.82 -14.83 1.78
N PHE A 52 -3.02 -15.38 1.63
CA PHE A 52 -3.92 -15.13 0.51
C PHE A 52 -5.34 -14.86 0.99
N GLN A 53 -5.95 -13.79 0.48
CA GLN A 53 -7.37 -13.48 0.66
C GLN A 53 -8.09 -13.66 -0.68
N ALA A 54 -8.86 -14.73 -0.82
CA ALA A 54 -9.37 -15.20 -2.11
C ALA A 54 -8.22 -15.38 -3.12
N LYS A 55 -8.12 -14.55 -4.16
CA LYS A 55 -7.00 -14.57 -5.13
C LYS A 55 -5.95 -13.49 -4.86
N ASN A 56 -6.20 -12.58 -3.92
CA ASN A 56 -5.30 -11.49 -3.60
C ASN A 56 -4.16 -11.98 -2.70
N VAL A 57 -2.96 -11.45 -2.93
CA VAL A 57 -1.78 -11.73 -2.10
C VAL A 57 -1.80 -10.76 -0.92
N LEU A 58 -1.72 -11.29 0.30
CA LEU A 58 -1.48 -10.51 1.50
C LEU A 58 0.02 -10.52 1.80
N ALA A 59 0.57 -9.33 2.04
CA ALA A 59 2.01 -9.14 2.19
C ALA A 59 2.33 -8.04 3.21
N LEU A 60 3.54 -8.06 3.76
CA LEU A 60 4.11 -6.93 4.50
C LEU A 60 4.83 -6.01 3.52
N GLN A 61 4.51 -4.72 3.48
CA GLN A 61 5.23 -3.78 2.62
C GLN A 61 6.64 -3.55 3.18
N LEU A 62 7.68 -3.60 2.35
CA LEU A 62 9.03 -3.26 2.80
C LEU A 62 9.16 -1.75 2.93
N VAL A 63 9.39 -1.28 4.16
CA VAL A 63 9.64 0.11 4.48
C VAL A 63 11.06 0.24 5.01
N PRO A 64 11.92 1.09 4.40
CA PRO A 64 13.25 1.38 4.93
C PRO A 64 13.24 1.76 6.42
N ASP A 65 14.31 1.40 7.13
CA ASP A 65 14.50 1.67 8.56
C ASP A 65 13.45 1.08 9.53
N LYS A 66 12.54 0.22 9.04
CA LYS A 66 11.58 -0.53 9.87
C LYS A 66 11.89 -2.03 9.85
N LYS A 67 11.63 -2.69 10.98
CA LYS A 67 11.64 -4.15 11.05
C LYS A 67 10.44 -4.71 10.30
N ILE A 68 10.62 -5.83 9.60
CA ILE A 68 9.57 -6.41 8.75
C ILE A 68 8.26 -6.65 9.52
N ILE A 69 8.34 -7.12 10.76
CA ILE A 69 7.15 -7.42 11.58
C ILE A 69 6.35 -6.18 12.00
N GLN A 70 6.93 -4.98 11.88
CA GLN A 70 6.29 -3.70 12.18
C GLN A 70 5.77 -3.01 10.91
N ASN A 71 5.95 -3.63 9.75
CA ASN A 71 5.52 -3.07 8.50
C ASN A 71 4.02 -3.26 8.28
N PRO A 72 3.38 -2.33 7.55
CA PRO A 72 1.97 -2.43 7.24
C PRO A 72 1.69 -3.67 6.39
N VAL A 73 0.51 -4.24 6.61
CA VAL A 73 -0.01 -5.31 5.77
C VAL A 73 -0.75 -4.69 4.61
N VAL A 74 -0.36 -5.07 3.40
CA VAL A 74 -1.01 -4.68 2.15
C VAL A 74 -1.69 -5.88 1.50
N SER A 75 -2.75 -5.61 0.74
CA SER A 75 -3.42 -6.57 -0.13
C SER A 75 -3.16 -6.17 -1.59
N LEU A 76 -2.54 -7.05 -2.36
CA LEU A 76 -2.44 -6.88 -3.81
C LEU A 76 -3.78 -7.23 -4.43
N ASN A 77 -4.47 -6.23 -4.96
CA ASN A 77 -5.71 -6.42 -5.68
C ASN A 77 -5.41 -6.87 -7.13
N ASN A 78 -5.78 -8.09 -7.50
CA ASN A 78 -5.49 -8.59 -8.86
C ASN A 78 -6.27 -7.90 -9.97
N THR A 79 -7.41 -7.24 -9.67
CA THR A 79 -8.23 -6.54 -10.65
C THR A 79 -7.59 -5.23 -11.06
N TYR A 80 -7.17 -4.42 -10.09
CA TYR A 80 -6.53 -3.12 -10.34
C TYR A 80 -5.02 -3.24 -10.53
N GLN A 81 -4.43 -4.33 -10.02
CA GLN A 81 -2.99 -4.58 -9.95
C GLN A 81 -2.28 -3.48 -9.17
N GLU A 82 -2.83 -3.21 -7.98
CA GLU A 82 -2.37 -2.19 -7.03
C GLU A 82 -2.40 -2.80 -5.63
N CYS A 83 -1.54 -2.31 -4.75
CA CYS A 83 -1.48 -2.68 -3.34
C CYS A 83 -2.23 -1.65 -2.50
N PHE A 84 -3.02 -2.14 -1.54
CA PHE A 84 -3.75 -1.28 -0.59
C PHE A 84 -3.45 -1.71 0.83
N ILE A 85 -3.16 -0.74 1.68
CA ILE A 85 -2.99 -0.98 3.11
C ILE A 85 -4.29 -1.54 3.70
N LEU A 86 -4.17 -2.70 4.35
CA LEU A 86 -5.28 -3.42 4.95
C LEU A 86 -5.19 -3.42 6.48
N ALA A 87 -3.97 -3.37 7.03
CA ALA A 87 -3.74 -3.28 8.47
C ALA A 87 -2.43 -2.55 8.78
N PRO A 88 -2.32 -1.90 9.95
CA PRO A 88 -1.10 -1.19 10.34
C PRO A 88 0.11 -2.10 10.54
N ASP A 89 -0.13 -3.37 10.89
CA ASP A 89 0.88 -4.41 11.02
C ASP A 89 0.24 -5.82 11.00
N ALA A 90 1.06 -6.85 11.13
CA ALA A 90 0.60 -8.23 11.21
C ALA A 90 -0.31 -8.50 12.42
N LYS A 91 -0.16 -7.78 13.54
CA LYS A 91 -0.93 -8.05 14.77
C LYS A 91 -2.39 -7.63 14.61
N ALA A 92 -2.66 -6.62 13.79
CA ALA A 92 -4.01 -6.16 13.51
C ALA A 92 -4.73 -6.98 12.42
N ILE A 93 -4.01 -7.74 11.58
CA ILE A 93 -4.58 -8.25 10.31
C ILE A 93 -5.79 -9.15 10.47
N ILE A 94 -5.86 -10.01 11.50
CA ILE A 94 -7.00 -10.91 11.70
C ILE A 94 -8.27 -10.10 11.98
N SER A 95 -8.17 -9.06 12.81
CA SER A 95 -9.29 -8.16 13.11
C SER A 95 -9.67 -7.33 11.90
N MET A 96 -8.70 -6.74 11.21
CA MET A 96 -8.93 -5.90 10.03
C MET A 96 -9.50 -6.69 8.85
N ALA A 97 -9.05 -7.92 8.64
CA ALA A 97 -9.57 -8.79 7.58
C ALA A 97 -11.00 -9.30 7.86
N ASN A 98 -11.43 -9.34 9.13
CA ASN A 98 -12.83 -9.62 9.49
C ASN A 98 -13.73 -8.38 9.35
N LEU A 99 -13.20 -7.19 9.66
CA LEU A 99 -13.91 -5.92 9.61
C LEU A 99 -14.57 -5.64 8.25
N ILE A 100 -13.97 -6.09 7.15
CA ILE A 100 -14.54 -5.93 5.79
C ILE A 100 -15.93 -6.57 5.64
N TYR A 101 -16.29 -7.53 6.49
CA TYR A 101 -17.59 -8.20 6.50
C TYR A 101 -18.56 -7.61 7.52
N PHE A 102 -18.15 -6.60 8.30
CA PHE A 102 -18.97 -5.97 9.34
C PHE A 102 -19.92 -4.90 8.78
N ASN A 103 -20.26 -5.02 7.51
CA ASN A 103 -21.36 -4.32 6.86
C ASN A 103 -22.66 -5.16 6.87
N GLU A 104 -22.60 -6.45 7.23
CA GLU A 104 -23.77 -7.32 7.29
C GLU A 104 -23.94 -7.99 8.68
N PRO A 105 -25.14 -7.95 9.27
CA PRO A 105 -25.40 -8.55 10.59
C PRO A 105 -25.09 -10.05 10.66
N PHE A 106 -25.29 -10.77 9.56
CA PHE A 106 -25.02 -12.22 9.48
C PHE A 106 -23.55 -12.55 9.76
N PHE A 107 -22.62 -11.83 9.13
CA PHE A 107 -21.20 -12.08 9.33
C PHE A 107 -20.75 -11.67 10.73
N ILE A 108 -21.27 -10.56 11.27
CA ILE A 108 -21.00 -10.14 12.64
C ILE A 108 -21.44 -11.20 13.65
N LYS A 109 -22.67 -11.70 13.53
CA LYS A 109 -23.19 -12.78 14.39
C LYS A 109 -22.29 -14.02 14.34
N ARG A 110 -21.86 -14.39 13.14
CA ARG A 110 -20.97 -15.54 12.94
C ARG A 110 -19.59 -15.33 13.57
N SER A 111 -19.03 -14.13 13.46
CA SER A 111 -17.75 -13.79 14.13
C SER A 111 -17.92 -13.81 15.64
N LYS A 112 -19.04 -13.31 16.18
CA LYS A 112 -19.39 -13.37 17.60
C LYS A 112 -19.48 -14.82 18.11
N GLU A 113 -20.19 -15.70 17.42
CA GLU A 113 -20.33 -17.11 17.80
C GLU A 113 -19.01 -17.89 17.73
N GLY A 114 -18.08 -17.45 16.87
CA GLY A 114 -16.80 -18.11 16.64
C GLY A 114 -15.58 -17.45 17.30
N ILE A 115 -15.75 -16.43 18.14
CA ILE A 115 -14.64 -15.59 18.59
C ILE A 115 -13.64 -16.36 19.47
N GLU A 116 -14.10 -17.19 20.41
CA GLU A 116 -13.21 -17.98 21.28
C GLU A 116 -12.33 -18.95 20.49
N GLU A 117 -12.92 -19.64 19.50
CA GLU A 117 -12.17 -20.52 18.61
C GLU A 117 -11.17 -19.73 17.76
N THR A 118 -11.56 -18.53 17.29
CA THR A 118 -10.67 -17.65 16.53
C THR A 118 -9.48 -17.21 17.37
N MET A 119 -9.71 -16.86 18.64
CA MET A 119 -8.64 -16.52 19.59
C MET A 119 -7.66 -17.68 19.76
N ILE A 120 -8.16 -18.90 20.02
CA ILE A 120 -7.32 -20.10 20.15
C ILE A 120 -6.51 -20.37 18.88
N LEU A 121 -7.15 -20.28 17.70
CA LEU A 121 -6.49 -20.49 16.42
C LEU A 121 -5.45 -19.41 16.11
N SER A 122 -5.67 -18.17 16.56
CA SER A 122 -4.79 -17.03 16.30
C SER A 122 -3.53 -17.00 17.16
N GLN A 123 -3.52 -17.67 18.32
CA GLN A 123 -2.39 -17.61 19.25
C GLN A 123 -1.04 -17.96 18.59
N PRO A 124 -0.91 -19.05 17.81
CA PRO A 124 0.36 -19.36 17.17
C PRO A 124 0.82 -18.31 16.16
N PHE A 125 -0.11 -17.61 15.49
CA PHE A 125 0.20 -16.51 14.58
C PHE A 125 0.76 -15.31 15.36
N PHE A 126 0.14 -14.94 16.48
CA PHE A 126 0.65 -13.86 17.32
C PHE A 126 1.99 -14.20 17.98
N ASP A 127 2.16 -15.45 18.43
CA ASP A 127 3.44 -15.92 18.97
C ASP A 127 4.56 -15.79 17.91
N TYR A 128 4.27 -16.09 16.64
CA TYR A 128 5.21 -15.92 15.53
C TYR A 128 5.63 -14.47 15.31
N PHE A 129 4.67 -13.53 15.36
CA PHE A 129 4.93 -12.09 15.16
C PHE A 129 5.32 -11.34 16.45
N GLY A 130 5.58 -12.06 17.55
CA GLY A 130 6.04 -11.47 18.81
C GLY A 130 4.96 -10.67 19.54
N GLY A 131 3.74 -11.21 19.60
CA GLY A 131 2.60 -10.71 20.36
C GLY A 131 1.41 -10.28 19.51
N GLY A 132 0.38 -9.77 20.19
CA GLY A 132 -0.95 -9.50 19.61
C GLY A 132 -2.00 -10.39 20.26
N ASP A 133 -3.26 -9.96 20.19
CA ASP A 133 -4.42 -10.72 20.62
C ASP A 133 -5.67 -10.22 19.87
N LEU A 134 -6.82 -10.86 20.13
CA LEU A 134 -8.12 -10.44 19.60
C LEU A 134 -9.05 -9.95 20.71
N GLU A 135 -8.51 -9.48 21.84
CA GLU A 135 -9.32 -9.07 22.99
C GLU A 135 -10.19 -7.86 22.64
N PHE A 136 -9.65 -6.88 21.90
CA PHE A 136 -10.46 -5.78 21.38
C PHE A 136 -11.59 -6.26 20.48
N LEU A 137 -11.31 -7.16 19.53
CA LEU A 137 -12.33 -7.71 18.63
C LEU A 137 -13.42 -8.43 19.43
N LYS A 138 -13.05 -9.22 20.44
CA LYS A 138 -13.99 -9.90 21.33
C LYS A 138 -14.85 -8.93 22.11
N GLN A 139 -14.25 -7.93 22.76
CA GLN A 139 -14.99 -6.90 23.49
C GLN A 139 -15.93 -6.13 22.56
N PHE A 140 -15.45 -5.79 21.36
CA PHE A 140 -16.23 -5.10 20.35
C PHE A 140 -17.47 -5.91 19.93
N LEU A 141 -17.32 -7.22 19.67
CA LEU A 141 -18.41 -8.12 19.27
C LEU A 141 -19.41 -8.43 20.40
N LEU A 142 -18.94 -8.46 21.66
CA LEU A 142 -19.74 -8.82 22.83
C LEU A 142 -20.36 -7.61 23.56
N SER A 143 -19.90 -6.39 23.27
CA SER A 143 -20.40 -5.15 23.87
C SER A 143 -21.89 -4.94 23.60
N GLU A 144 -22.66 -4.62 24.65
CA GLU A 144 -24.08 -4.29 24.56
C GLU A 144 -24.30 -3.06 23.67
N ASN A 145 -23.47 -2.02 23.82
CA ASN A 145 -23.56 -0.79 23.03
C ASN A 145 -23.41 -1.03 21.52
N ASN A 146 -22.66 -2.07 21.13
CA ASN A 146 -22.49 -2.39 19.71
C ASN A 146 -23.60 -3.30 19.17
N GLN A 147 -24.40 -3.96 20.01
CA GLN A 147 -25.46 -4.85 19.50
C GLN A 147 -26.50 -4.07 18.68
N GLU A 148 -26.88 -2.87 19.12
CA GLU A 148 -27.80 -1.99 18.37
C GLU A 148 -27.18 -1.56 17.04
N ARG A 149 -25.88 -1.22 17.04
CA ARG A 149 -25.16 -0.83 15.81
C ARG A 149 -25.05 -1.98 14.82
N PHE A 150 -24.98 -3.22 15.30
CA PHE A 150 -24.89 -4.42 14.46
C PHE A 150 -26.19 -4.74 13.73
N GLU A 151 -27.35 -4.31 14.24
CA GLU A 151 -28.62 -4.47 13.52
C GLU A 151 -28.66 -3.65 12.23
N ASN A 152 -27.98 -2.49 12.22
CA ASN A 152 -27.84 -1.57 11.09
C ASN A 152 -26.38 -1.44 10.64
N ALA A 153 -25.63 -2.55 10.64
CA ALA A 153 -24.18 -2.59 10.43
C ALA A 153 -23.69 -1.81 9.19
N SER A 154 -24.46 -1.83 8.10
CA SER A 154 -24.12 -1.10 6.87
C SER A 154 -24.03 0.42 7.05
N GLU A 155 -24.84 0.99 7.96
CA GLU A 155 -24.84 2.42 8.26
C GLU A 155 -23.63 2.82 9.12
N TYR A 156 -23.15 1.90 9.97
CA TYR A 156 -22.03 2.12 10.89
C TYR A 156 -20.67 1.63 10.38
N LYS A 157 -20.60 1.09 9.15
CA LYS A 157 -19.36 0.50 8.60
C LYS A 157 -18.15 1.43 8.69
N GLU A 158 -18.36 2.72 8.45
CA GLU A 158 -17.31 3.75 8.43
C GLU A 158 -16.86 4.10 9.86
N ASP A 159 -17.78 4.12 10.81
CA ASP A 159 -17.44 4.28 12.23
C ASP A 159 -16.66 3.07 12.75
N PHE A 160 -17.06 1.85 12.38
CA PHE A 160 -16.31 0.64 12.72
C PHE A 160 -14.89 0.70 12.14
N TYR A 161 -14.74 1.15 10.90
CA TYR A 161 -13.43 1.37 10.26
C TYR A 161 -12.56 2.33 11.08
N LYS A 162 -13.10 3.50 11.44
CA LYS A 162 -12.41 4.51 12.23
C LYS A 162 -12.03 4.00 13.63
N GLU A 163 -12.91 3.28 14.31
CA GLU A 163 -12.64 2.70 15.63
C GLU A 163 -11.52 1.66 15.60
N PHE A 164 -11.54 0.76 14.61
CA PHE A 164 -10.52 -0.27 14.48
C PHE A 164 -9.15 0.34 14.17
N TRP A 165 -9.06 1.26 13.22
CA TRP A 165 -7.80 1.97 12.93
C TRP A 165 -7.32 2.80 14.11
N SER A 166 -8.22 3.46 14.83
CA SER A 166 -7.87 4.23 16.04
C SER A 166 -7.38 3.33 17.18
N HIS A 167 -7.87 2.09 17.26
CA HIS A 167 -7.41 1.11 18.25
C HIS A 167 -6.03 0.54 17.87
N TYR A 168 -5.91 -0.03 16.67
CA TYR A 168 -4.71 -0.76 16.24
C TYR A 168 -3.56 0.15 15.80
N TYR A 169 -3.86 1.39 15.40
CA TYR A 169 -2.86 2.40 15.02
C TYR A 169 -3.07 3.68 15.82
N ASN A 170 -3.07 3.57 17.15
CA ASN A 170 -3.25 4.70 18.06
C ASN A 170 -1.99 5.60 18.14
N THR A 171 -1.74 6.35 17.08
CA THR A 171 -0.60 7.27 16.96
C THR A 171 -1.07 8.71 16.75
N PRO A 172 -0.24 9.72 17.09
CA PRO A 172 -0.51 11.11 16.73
C PRO A 172 -0.77 11.30 15.23
N GLU A 173 -0.03 10.58 14.39
CA GLU A 173 -0.12 10.63 12.93
C GLU A 173 -1.48 10.12 12.43
N ASN A 174 -1.97 9.01 13.01
CA ASN A 174 -3.29 8.47 12.67
C ASN A 174 -4.41 9.47 13.02
N ARG A 175 -4.34 10.11 14.20
CA ARG A 175 -5.34 11.12 14.59
C ARG A 175 -5.38 12.28 13.62
N LYS A 176 -4.22 12.81 13.21
CA LYS A 176 -4.13 13.87 12.19
C LYS A 176 -4.72 13.43 10.85
N ALA A 177 -4.46 12.18 10.43
CA ALA A 177 -5.00 11.63 9.19
C ALA A 177 -6.53 11.58 9.23
N PHE A 178 -7.12 11.06 10.30
CA PHE A 178 -8.57 10.99 10.45
C PHE A 178 -9.22 12.37 10.61
N GLU A 179 -8.57 13.33 11.25
CA GLU A 179 -9.03 14.74 11.27
C GLU A 179 -9.05 15.36 9.87
N LEU A 180 -8.10 15.01 9.00
CA LEU A 180 -8.12 15.40 7.59
C LEU A 180 -9.24 14.69 6.83
N PHE A 181 -9.43 13.39 7.05
CA PHE A 181 -10.49 12.60 6.43
C PHE A 181 -11.88 13.17 6.76
N ASP A 182 -12.13 13.51 8.03
CA ASP A 182 -13.38 14.16 8.47
C ASP A 182 -13.66 15.42 7.62
N LYS A 183 -12.65 16.27 7.43
CA LYS A 183 -12.78 17.50 6.61
C LYS A 183 -13.01 17.20 5.13
N LEU A 184 -12.33 16.19 4.57
CA LEU A 184 -12.44 15.82 3.16
C LEU A 184 -13.80 15.21 2.81
N ILE A 185 -14.38 14.43 3.74
CA ILE A 185 -15.71 13.82 3.64
C ILE A 185 -16.78 14.90 3.79
N ASP A 186 -16.69 15.73 4.83
CA ASP A 186 -17.67 16.80 5.09
C ASP A 186 -17.74 17.84 3.96
N LYS A 187 -16.61 18.10 3.30
CA LYS A 187 -16.47 19.18 2.32
C LYS A 187 -15.79 18.71 1.04
N ARG A 188 -16.61 18.40 0.03
CA ARG A 188 -16.16 17.97 -1.31
C ARG A 188 -15.21 18.95 -2.02
N ARG A 189 -15.23 20.24 -1.66
CA ARG A 189 -14.34 21.27 -2.21
C ARG A 189 -13.17 21.64 -1.30
N TYR A 190 -13.06 21.00 -0.14
CA TYR A 190 -11.93 21.23 0.74
C TYR A 190 -10.68 20.61 0.12
N LEU A 191 -9.66 21.46 0.02
CA LEU A 191 -8.28 21.12 -0.30
C LEU A 191 -7.44 21.91 0.71
N PRO A 192 -6.74 21.25 1.65
CA PRO A 192 -5.87 21.96 2.58
C PRO A 192 -4.72 22.62 1.81
N GLU A 193 -4.20 23.73 2.32
CA GLU A 193 -2.86 24.19 1.92
C GLU A 193 -1.87 23.05 2.14
N TYR A 194 -0.91 22.90 1.23
CA TYR A 194 0.10 21.90 1.40
C TYR A 194 0.97 22.24 2.61
N ASP A 195 1.06 21.29 3.52
CA ASP A 195 1.96 21.35 4.66
C ASP A 195 2.67 20.00 4.75
N GLN A 196 3.95 19.99 5.11
CA GLN A 196 4.77 18.78 5.22
C GLN A 196 4.43 17.99 6.50
N ILE A 197 3.14 17.77 6.72
CA ILE A 197 2.61 17.04 7.87
C ILE A 197 2.86 15.56 7.65
N ASP A 198 3.47 14.91 8.64
CA ASP A 198 3.58 13.47 8.71
C ASP A 198 2.26 12.85 9.20
N TYR A 199 1.63 12.07 8.31
CA TYR A 199 0.44 11.26 8.55
C TYR A 199 0.77 9.77 8.73
N GLY A 200 2.06 9.43 8.88
CA GLY A 200 2.52 8.09 9.17
C GLY A 200 2.20 7.13 8.03
N LEU A 201 1.52 6.02 8.34
CA LEU A 201 1.13 5.02 7.33
C LEU A 201 0.21 5.58 6.25
N TRP A 202 -0.50 6.68 6.52
CA TRP A 202 -1.43 7.30 5.57
C TRP A 202 -0.77 8.25 4.58
N ASN A 203 0.54 8.51 4.68
CA ASN A 203 1.23 9.48 3.84
C ASN A 203 1.04 9.23 2.34
N ASN A 204 1.11 7.97 1.93
CA ASN A 204 0.94 7.58 0.54
C ASN A 204 -0.51 7.81 0.07
N TYR A 205 -1.46 7.25 0.83
CA TYR A 205 -2.88 7.40 0.57
C TYR A 205 -3.33 8.87 0.49
N ILE A 206 -2.99 9.68 1.50
CA ILE A 206 -3.32 11.10 1.55
C ILE A 206 -2.70 11.87 0.38
N GLY A 207 -1.45 11.58 0.01
CA GLY A 207 -0.82 12.24 -1.13
C GLY A 207 -1.58 11.98 -2.44
N ASN A 208 -1.97 10.73 -2.70
CA ASN A 208 -2.77 10.38 -3.88
C ASN A 208 -4.15 11.03 -3.85
N VAL A 209 -4.85 10.96 -2.72
CA VAL A 209 -6.20 11.54 -2.54
C VAL A 209 -6.20 13.05 -2.73
N LEU A 210 -5.25 13.76 -2.12
CA LEU A 210 -5.16 15.21 -2.23
C LEU A 210 -4.79 15.64 -3.65
N ALA A 211 -3.92 14.90 -4.33
CA ALA A 211 -3.57 15.18 -5.72
C ALA A 211 -4.77 14.95 -6.67
N ASN A 212 -5.51 13.85 -6.50
CA ASN A 212 -6.74 13.60 -7.24
C ASN A 212 -7.80 14.69 -6.96
N ARG A 213 -7.97 15.08 -5.69
CA ARG A 213 -8.87 16.16 -5.29
C ARG A 213 -8.46 17.48 -5.95
N ALA A 214 -7.19 17.85 -5.91
CA ALA A 214 -6.67 19.05 -6.57
C ALA A 214 -6.93 19.02 -8.09
N TYR A 215 -6.69 17.88 -8.74
CA TYR A 215 -6.96 17.69 -10.16
C TYR A 215 -8.44 17.92 -10.50
N SER A 216 -9.35 17.37 -9.68
CA SER A 216 -10.81 17.49 -9.89
C SER A 216 -11.36 18.93 -9.72
N LEU A 217 -10.70 19.79 -8.94
CA LEU A 217 -11.20 21.11 -8.58
C LEU A 217 -10.91 22.17 -9.66
N MET A 218 -11.70 22.19 -10.74
CA MET A 218 -11.48 23.08 -11.90
C MET A 218 -11.38 24.59 -11.62
N ASN A 219 -11.90 25.08 -10.49
CA ASN A 219 -11.96 26.53 -10.17
C ASN A 219 -10.78 27.05 -9.34
N ILE A 220 -9.84 26.19 -8.96
CA ILE A 220 -8.61 26.57 -8.23
C ILE A 220 -7.51 26.73 -9.27
N ASP A 221 -6.70 27.80 -9.18
CA ASP A 221 -5.58 28.02 -10.09
C ASP A 221 -4.61 26.83 -9.99
N ILE A 222 -4.11 26.35 -11.13
CA ILE A 222 -3.15 25.25 -11.16
C ILE A 222 -1.87 25.58 -10.39
N LYS A 223 -1.51 26.86 -10.28
CA LYS A 223 -0.41 27.36 -9.44
C LYS A 223 -0.63 27.11 -7.95
N GLU A 224 -1.86 26.91 -7.52
CA GLU A 224 -2.19 26.62 -6.11
C GLU A 224 -2.27 25.10 -5.85
N LYS A 225 -2.00 24.27 -6.87
CA LYS A 225 -2.16 22.80 -6.80
C LYS A 225 -0.87 22.01 -6.97
N TRP A 226 0.17 22.66 -7.49
CA TRP A 226 1.38 21.96 -7.92
C TRP A 226 2.03 21.17 -6.79
N GLU A 227 1.95 21.65 -5.54
CA GLU A 227 2.50 20.97 -4.37
C GLU A 227 1.85 19.60 -4.13
N HIS A 228 0.53 19.49 -4.32
CA HIS A 228 -0.18 18.22 -4.20
C HIS A 228 0.21 17.25 -5.32
N TYR A 229 0.32 17.74 -6.56
CA TYR A 229 0.79 16.92 -7.68
C TYR A 229 2.22 16.45 -7.46
N TRP A 230 3.08 17.36 -7.00
CA TRP A 230 4.47 17.07 -6.73
C TRP A 230 4.63 16.05 -5.62
N ARG A 231 3.86 16.18 -4.53
CA ARG A 231 3.86 15.18 -3.47
C ARG A 231 3.47 13.80 -3.99
N CYS A 232 2.43 13.71 -4.82
CA CYS A 232 2.01 12.43 -5.40
C CYS A 232 3.10 11.79 -6.28
N VAL A 233 3.81 12.58 -7.08
CA VAL A 233 4.96 12.14 -7.90
C VAL A 233 6.10 11.55 -7.07
N GLN A 234 6.31 12.02 -5.84
CA GLN A 234 7.38 11.54 -4.97
C GLN A 234 7.03 10.22 -4.25
N LEU A 235 5.76 9.80 -4.29
CA LEU A 235 5.27 8.61 -3.62
C LEU A 235 5.49 7.35 -4.48
N PRO A 236 5.64 6.18 -3.85
CA PRO A 236 5.77 4.92 -4.60
C PRO A 236 4.48 4.62 -5.37
N HIS A 237 4.58 4.51 -6.69
CA HIS A 237 3.43 4.16 -7.53
C HIS A 237 3.01 2.71 -7.33
N GLY A 238 1.73 2.42 -7.53
CA GLY A 238 1.19 1.07 -7.33
C GLY A 238 0.64 0.81 -5.94
N PHE A 239 0.70 1.80 -5.03
CA PHE A 239 0.29 1.67 -3.64
C PHE A 239 -0.72 2.76 -3.26
N ASP A 240 -1.77 2.37 -2.53
CA ASP A 240 -2.78 3.23 -1.91
C ASP A 240 -3.32 4.34 -2.83
N CYS A 241 -3.51 4.02 -4.11
CA CYS A 241 -4.10 4.96 -5.05
C CYS A 241 -5.63 4.82 -5.05
N ASP A 242 -6.32 5.89 -4.66
CA ASP A 242 -7.78 6.01 -4.72
C ASP A 242 -8.15 7.19 -5.61
N ASP A 243 -8.81 6.88 -6.72
CA ASP A 243 -9.24 7.84 -7.73
C ASP A 243 -10.68 8.32 -7.52
N ASN A 244 -11.36 7.90 -6.44
CA ASN A 244 -12.69 8.38 -6.12
C ASN A 244 -12.68 9.70 -5.34
N SER A 245 -13.86 10.31 -5.22
CA SER A 245 -14.08 11.62 -4.61
C SER A 245 -13.81 11.72 -3.11
N PHE A 246 -13.27 10.68 -2.45
CA PHE A 246 -13.05 10.59 -1.01
C PHE A 246 -14.29 10.97 -0.19
N GLU A 247 -15.23 10.03 -0.10
CA GLU A 247 -16.54 10.23 0.55
C GLU A 247 -16.75 9.30 1.76
N GLU A 248 -15.79 8.42 2.03
CA GLU A 248 -15.82 7.37 3.06
C GLU A 248 -14.40 7.20 3.64
N TYR A 249 -14.24 6.67 4.85
CA TYR A 249 -12.91 6.37 5.40
C TYR A 249 -12.31 5.10 4.77
N THR A 250 -13.17 4.15 4.41
CA THR A 250 -12.75 2.92 3.75
C THR A 250 -12.08 3.26 2.42
N VAL A 251 -10.83 2.83 2.26
CA VAL A 251 -10.04 3.03 1.04
C VAL A 251 -10.77 2.42 -0.16
N LYS A 252 -11.10 3.25 -1.16
CA LYS A 252 -11.64 2.75 -2.43
C LYS A 252 -10.50 2.38 -3.37
N LEU A 253 -10.74 1.37 -4.18
CA LEU A 253 -9.75 0.88 -5.14
C LEU A 253 -9.67 1.84 -6.33
N GLY A 254 -8.49 2.43 -6.55
CA GLY A 254 -8.18 3.25 -7.72
C GLY A 254 -6.99 2.68 -8.51
N ASN A 255 -6.50 3.47 -9.47
CA ASN A 255 -5.40 3.07 -10.35
C ASN A 255 -4.33 4.16 -10.48
N SER A 256 -3.12 3.90 -9.95
CA SER A 256 -2.00 4.84 -9.97
C SER A 256 -1.67 5.32 -11.38
N SER A 257 -1.72 4.43 -12.38
CA SER A 257 -1.39 4.79 -13.77
C SER A 257 -2.34 5.85 -14.34
N SER A 258 -3.63 5.78 -14.03
CA SER A 258 -4.63 6.75 -14.52
C SER A 258 -4.46 8.12 -13.86
N LEU A 259 -4.23 8.12 -12.55
CA LEU A 259 -3.99 9.34 -11.78
C LEU A 259 -2.72 10.06 -12.27
N LEU A 260 -1.62 9.32 -12.40
CA LEU A 260 -0.33 9.87 -12.82
C LEU A 260 -0.31 10.29 -14.28
N ASP A 261 -0.94 9.54 -15.19
CA ASP A 261 -1.10 9.97 -16.59
C ASP A 261 -1.84 11.32 -16.66
N SER A 262 -2.91 11.47 -15.88
CA SER A 262 -3.69 12.72 -15.81
C SER A 262 -2.87 13.89 -15.27
N MET A 263 -2.07 13.68 -14.23
CA MET A 263 -1.27 14.74 -13.62
C MET A 263 -0.02 15.09 -14.42
N SER A 264 0.58 14.11 -15.11
CA SER A 264 1.81 14.29 -15.89
C SER A 264 1.69 15.33 -16.99
N ASP A 265 0.46 15.61 -17.47
CA ASP A 265 0.17 16.74 -18.35
C ASP A 265 0.67 18.07 -17.79
N SER A 266 0.59 18.25 -16.47
CA SER A 266 1.00 19.48 -15.80
C SER A 266 2.53 19.65 -15.84
N PHE A 267 3.29 18.57 -15.99
CA PHE A 267 4.75 18.53 -15.94
C PHE A 267 5.42 18.72 -17.33
N ASP A 268 4.78 19.43 -18.25
CA ASP A 268 5.33 19.60 -19.61
C ASP A 268 6.25 20.83 -19.75
N SER A 269 7.55 20.59 -19.69
CA SER A 269 8.64 21.57 -19.91
C SER A 269 8.65 22.21 -21.30
N LYS A 270 7.93 21.66 -22.29
CA LYS A 270 7.80 22.29 -23.62
C LYS A 270 6.78 23.41 -23.64
N TRP A 271 5.95 23.52 -22.61
CA TRP A 271 4.92 24.54 -22.48
C TRP A 271 5.23 25.42 -21.28
N GLU A 272 5.81 26.59 -21.54
CA GLU A 272 6.24 27.54 -20.50
C GLU A 272 5.14 27.81 -19.46
N SER A 273 3.88 27.94 -19.88
CA SER A 273 2.75 28.16 -18.97
C SER A 273 2.48 27.02 -17.99
N ARG A 274 2.87 25.78 -18.32
CA ARG A 274 2.75 24.61 -17.46
C ARG A 274 4.02 24.42 -16.63
N TYR A 275 5.18 24.62 -17.24
CA TYR A 275 6.47 24.51 -16.56
C TYR A 275 6.67 25.57 -15.47
N ALA A 276 6.31 26.83 -15.75
CA ALA A 276 6.53 27.96 -14.85
C ALA A 276 5.63 27.98 -13.60
N ILE A 277 4.72 27.01 -13.44
CA ILE A 277 3.91 26.89 -12.21
C ILE A 277 4.71 26.28 -11.06
N PHE A 278 5.76 25.52 -11.38
CA PHE A 278 6.63 24.86 -10.41
C PHE A 278 7.79 25.78 -10.03
N PRO A 279 8.25 25.78 -8.77
CA PRO A 279 9.47 26.47 -8.38
C PRO A 279 10.70 25.81 -9.02
N GLU A 280 11.79 26.57 -9.12
CA GLU A 280 13.04 26.13 -9.77
C GLU A 280 13.60 24.83 -9.16
N GLU A 281 13.45 24.64 -7.85
CA GLU A 281 13.88 23.41 -7.17
C GLU A 281 13.16 22.16 -7.69
N VAL A 282 11.85 22.27 -7.96
CA VAL A 282 11.02 21.17 -8.49
C VAL A 282 11.32 20.95 -9.95
N GLN A 283 11.45 22.03 -10.73
CA GLN A 283 11.80 21.97 -12.14
C GLN A 283 13.14 21.26 -12.40
N LYS A 284 14.10 21.37 -11.47
CA LYS A 284 15.42 20.75 -11.54
C LYS A 284 15.48 19.38 -10.86
N HIS A 285 14.43 18.99 -10.13
CA HIS A 285 14.42 17.74 -9.40
C HIS A 285 14.37 16.55 -10.37
N PRO A 286 15.14 15.47 -10.14
CA PRO A 286 15.24 14.35 -11.08
C PRO A 286 13.89 13.68 -11.41
N LEU A 287 12.94 13.67 -10.48
CA LEU A 287 11.58 13.14 -10.71
C LEU A 287 10.70 14.00 -11.66
N PHE A 288 11.09 15.24 -11.95
CA PHE A 288 10.34 16.09 -12.87
C PHE A 288 10.33 15.49 -14.28
N GLU A 289 11.52 15.14 -14.80
CA GLU A 289 11.68 14.48 -16.09
C GLU A 289 10.98 13.11 -16.09
N ALA A 290 11.09 12.37 -14.99
CA ALA A 290 10.46 11.06 -14.86
C ALA A 290 8.94 11.13 -14.98
N THR A 291 8.33 12.15 -14.37
CA THR A 291 6.88 12.39 -14.43
C THR A 291 6.45 12.83 -15.82
N GLU A 292 7.18 13.77 -16.41
CA GLU A 292 6.92 14.26 -17.76
C GLU A 292 6.94 13.11 -18.79
N ALA A 293 7.88 12.17 -18.63
CA ALA A 293 8.05 11.04 -19.54
C ALA A 293 6.84 10.10 -19.60
N ILE A 294 6.03 10.02 -18.53
CA ILE A 294 4.85 9.12 -18.45
C ILE A 294 3.94 9.30 -19.66
N LYS A 295 3.66 10.56 -20.04
CA LYS A 295 2.79 10.88 -21.18
C LYS A 295 3.52 11.08 -22.49
N LYS A 296 4.78 11.56 -22.45
CA LYS A 296 5.58 11.80 -23.67
C LYS A 296 6.02 10.50 -24.33
N VAL A 297 6.18 9.43 -23.57
CA VAL A 297 6.63 8.13 -24.07
C VAL A 297 5.44 7.18 -24.15
N LYS A 298 5.05 6.79 -25.37
CA LYS A 298 3.99 5.81 -25.56
C LYS A 298 4.38 4.47 -24.93
N GLY A 299 3.64 4.08 -23.90
CA GLY A 299 3.91 2.86 -23.15
C GLY A 299 5.13 2.98 -22.25
N TYR A 300 5.32 4.09 -21.55
CA TYR A 300 6.38 4.30 -20.57
C TYR A 300 6.66 3.08 -19.66
N ALA A 301 7.94 2.72 -19.45
CA ALA A 301 8.35 1.56 -18.64
C ALA A 301 9.16 1.93 -17.38
N GLY A 302 9.22 3.21 -17.00
CA GLY A 302 9.92 3.63 -15.78
C GLY A 302 11.40 3.98 -15.96
N GLU A 303 11.93 3.99 -17.19
CA GLU A 303 13.37 4.20 -17.45
C GLU A 303 13.88 5.54 -16.92
N ALA A 304 13.05 6.58 -16.96
CA ALA A 304 13.38 7.89 -16.38
C ALA A 304 13.29 7.90 -14.84
N HIS A 305 12.46 7.06 -14.22
CA HIS A 305 12.47 6.86 -12.76
C HIS A 305 13.74 6.14 -12.30
N ILE A 306 14.26 5.18 -13.08
CA ILE A 306 15.55 4.52 -12.77
C ILE A 306 16.69 5.55 -12.76
N LYS A 307 16.75 6.43 -13.78
CA LYS A 307 17.73 7.52 -13.82
C LYS A 307 17.57 8.46 -12.62
N ALA A 308 16.34 8.81 -12.28
CA ALA A 308 16.05 9.66 -11.14
C ALA A 308 16.50 9.02 -9.82
N ALA A 309 16.31 7.71 -9.65
CA ALA A 309 16.74 6.98 -8.46
C ALA A 309 18.26 7.08 -8.25
N VAL A 310 19.05 6.88 -9.31
CA VAL A 310 20.52 7.01 -9.26
C VAL A 310 20.94 8.43 -8.85
N ILE A 311 20.36 9.46 -9.47
CA ILE A 311 20.66 10.86 -9.12
C ILE A 311 20.26 11.18 -7.67
N LEU A 312 19.13 10.66 -7.20
CA LEU A 312 18.67 10.87 -5.82
C LEU A 312 19.65 10.27 -4.80
N GLU A 313 20.23 9.10 -5.09
CA GLU A 313 21.22 8.48 -4.24
C GLU A 313 22.59 9.19 -4.33
N GLU A 314 23.14 9.34 -5.53
CA GLU A 314 24.51 9.83 -5.73
C GLU A 314 24.67 11.34 -5.51
N GLU A 315 23.71 12.15 -5.95
CA GLU A 315 23.83 13.61 -5.97
C GLU A 315 23.04 14.29 -4.84
N HIS A 316 21.89 13.73 -4.45
CA HIS A 316 21.02 14.31 -3.42
C HIS A 316 21.16 13.65 -2.04
N ASN A 317 21.83 12.48 -1.94
CA ASN A 317 21.92 11.69 -0.72
C ASN A 317 20.54 11.42 -0.08
N ASP A 318 19.55 11.13 -0.93
CA ASP A 318 18.17 10.81 -0.56
C ASP A 318 17.86 9.33 -0.85
N PRO A 319 18.23 8.41 0.08
CA PRO A 319 18.02 6.98 -0.12
C PRO A 319 16.53 6.60 -0.12
N ILE A 320 15.66 7.38 0.54
CA ILE A 320 14.22 7.10 0.57
C ILE A 320 13.57 7.54 -0.74
N GLY A 321 13.95 8.69 -1.27
CA GLY A 321 13.57 9.13 -2.62
C GLY A 321 14.03 8.13 -3.68
N CYS A 322 15.28 7.65 -3.59
CA CYS A 322 15.79 6.59 -4.46
C CYS A 322 14.94 5.31 -4.37
N TRP A 323 14.65 4.83 -3.16
CA TRP A 323 13.79 3.65 -2.95
C TRP A 323 12.40 3.81 -3.57
N ASN A 324 11.73 4.93 -3.35
CA ASN A 324 10.41 5.21 -3.94
C ASN A 324 10.48 5.29 -5.47
N ALA A 325 11.51 5.93 -6.02
CA ALA A 325 11.72 6.01 -7.46
C ALA A 325 11.93 4.63 -8.10
N LEU A 326 12.67 3.72 -7.44
CA LEU A 326 12.84 2.33 -7.90
C LEU A 326 11.53 1.54 -7.87
N ILE A 327 10.70 1.71 -6.84
CA ILE A 327 9.36 1.10 -6.79
C ILE A 327 8.50 1.62 -7.95
N SER A 328 8.46 2.94 -8.13
CA SER A 328 7.72 3.58 -9.22
C SER A 328 8.19 3.13 -10.60
N ALA A 329 9.50 3.01 -10.80
CA ALA A 329 10.07 2.46 -12.04
C ALA A 329 9.60 1.02 -12.29
N SER A 330 9.69 0.17 -11.27
CA SER A 330 9.31 -1.24 -11.38
C SER A 330 7.82 -1.44 -11.63
N TYR A 331 6.97 -0.61 -11.02
CA TYR A 331 5.53 -0.60 -11.29
C TYR A 331 5.23 -0.34 -12.77
N TRP A 332 5.84 0.69 -13.37
CA TRP A 332 5.65 1.01 -14.78
C TRP A 332 6.21 -0.08 -15.71
N ALA A 333 7.39 -0.61 -15.40
CA ALA A 333 7.97 -1.75 -16.12
C ALA A 333 7.03 -2.97 -16.09
N GLY A 334 6.53 -3.34 -14.91
CA GLY A 334 5.63 -4.47 -14.72
C GLY A 334 4.25 -4.30 -15.37
N LYS A 335 3.71 -3.08 -15.42
CA LYS A 335 2.49 -2.77 -16.19
C LYS A 335 2.71 -2.95 -17.69
N ARG A 336 3.89 -2.58 -18.20
CA ARG A 336 4.28 -2.77 -19.61
C ARG A 336 4.64 -4.22 -19.94
N GLY A 337 4.98 -5.03 -18.93
CA GLY A 337 5.54 -6.37 -19.12
C GLY A 337 7.03 -6.37 -19.46
N ASP A 338 7.74 -5.29 -19.13
CA ASP A 338 9.19 -5.19 -19.24
C ASP A 338 9.86 -5.84 -18.03
N LEU A 339 10.13 -7.14 -18.16
CA LEU A 339 10.72 -7.94 -17.06
C LEU A 339 12.17 -7.54 -16.79
N ASP A 340 12.93 -7.13 -17.80
CA ASP A 340 14.32 -6.68 -17.64
C ASP A 340 14.35 -5.40 -16.80
N GLY A 341 13.42 -4.47 -17.05
CA GLY A 341 13.22 -3.27 -16.23
C GLY A 341 12.86 -3.59 -14.77
N VAL A 342 11.96 -4.56 -14.55
CA VAL A 342 11.62 -5.02 -13.19
C VAL A 342 12.84 -5.62 -12.47
N GLU A 343 13.57 -6.51 -13.13
CA GLU A 343 14.77 -7.18 -12.58
C GLU A 343 15.87 -6.15 -12.26
N MET A 344 16.07 -5.14 -13.12
CA MET A 344 17.02 -4.07 -12.89
C MET A 344 16.67 -3.23 -11.65
N CYS A 345 15.42 -2.79 -11.51
CA CYS A 345 14.98 -2.01 -10.35
C CYS A 345 15.16 -2.79 -9.04
N TRP A 346 14.86 -4.09 -9.08
CA TRP A 346 15.03 -4.98 -7.94
C TRP A 346 16.51 -5.15 -7.56
N GLY A 347 17.39 -5.39 -8.54
CA GLY A 347 18.83 -5.46 -8.30
C GLY A 347 19.38 -4.19 -7.66
N LEU A 348 19.00 -3.02 -8.17
CA LEU A 348 19.38 -1.72 -7.59
C LEU A 348 18.86 -1.56 -6.14
N ALA A 349 17.65 -2.03 -5.83
CA ALA A 349 17.12 -2.00 -4.48
C ALA A 349 17.87 -2.93 -3.50
N ILE A 350 18.36 -4.07 -3.97
CA ILE A 350 19.23 -4.98 -3.21
C ILE A 350 20.56 -4.30 -2.87
N ASP A 351 21.15 -3.59 -3.82
CA ASP A 351 22.40 -2.85 -3.63
C ASP A 351 22.21 -1.63 -2.71
N LEU A 352 21.12 -0.87 -2.90
CA LEU A 352 20.75 0.26 -2.04
C LEU A 352 20.57 -0.19 -0.59
N SER A 353 19.78 -1.26 -0.36
CA SER A 353 19.54 -1.79 0.98
C SER A 353 20.81 -2.28 1.67
N LYS A 354 21.76 -2.84 0.92
CA LYS A 354 23.07 -3.21 1.44
C LYS A 354 23.91 -1.98 1.83
N THR A 355 23.93 -0.96 0.97
CA THR A 355 24.69 0.29 1.16
C THR A 355 24.25 1.05 2.41
N HIS A 356 22.93 1.13 2.64
CA HIS A 356 22.37 1.84 3.79
C HIS A 356 22.13 0.96 5.03
N GLY A 357 22.57 -0.30 5.02
CA GLY A 357 22.49 -1.18 6.19
C GLY A 357 21.09 -1.70 6.51
N TRP A 358 20.15 -1.67 5.55
CA TRP A 358 18.81 -2.25 5.68
C TRP A 358 18.86 -3.78 5.52
N THR A 359 19.55 -4.46 6.44
CA THR A 359 19.90 -5.89 6.31
C THR A 359 18.69 -6.81 6.16
N GLU A 360 17.59 -6.56 6.90
CA GLU A 360 16.37 -7.38 6.77
C GLU A 360 15.77 -7.26 5.36
N ILE A 361 15.72 -6.05 4.80
CA ILE A 361 15.24 -5.79 3.44
C ILE A 361 16.16 -6.49 2.43
N HIS A 362 17.47 -6.30 2.54
CA HIS A 362 18.45 -6.92 1.63
C HIS A 362 18.28 -8.44 1.54
N ASN A 363 18.16 -9.11 2.69
CA ASN A 363 18.00 -10.56 2.74
C ASN A 363 16.70 -11.00 2.07
N VAL A 364 15.60 -10.34 2.39
CA VAL A 364 14.28 -10.69 1.84
C VAL A 364 14.23 -10.47 0.33
N LEU A 365 14.73 -9.33 -0.15
CA LEU A 365 14.80 -9.06 -1.58
C LEU A 365 15.65 -10.10 -2.31
N SER A 366 16.77 -10.51 -1.73
CA SER A 366 17.64 -11.54 -2.31
C SER A 366 16.95 -12.92 -2.37
N GLU A 367 16.32 -13.36 -1.28
CA GLU A 367 15.56 -14.62 -1.23
C GLU A 367 14.41 -14.64 -2.26
N GLN A 368 13.65 -13.54 -2.34
CA GLN A 368 12.57 -13.41 -3.31
C GLN A 368 13.10 -13.44 -4.75
N MET A 369 14.29 -12.89 -5.01
CA MET A 369 14.90 -12.87 -6.36
C MET A 369 15.35 -14.27 -6.76
N GLU A 370 15.89 -15.05 -5.83
CA GLU A 370 16.19 -16.48 -6.05
C GLU A 370 14.91 -17.26 -6.37
N PHE A 371 13.84 -17.07 -5.59
CA PHE A 371 12.53 -17.65 -5.87
C PHE A 371 12.05 -17.31 -7.28
N TYR A 372 12.12 -16.03 -7.66
CA TYR A 372 11.72 -15.55 -8.97
C TYR A 372 12.49 -16.25 -10.10
N TYR A 373 13.82 -16.27 -10.06
CA TYR A 373 14.62 -16.89 -11.13
C TYR A 373 14.38 -18.39 -11.29
N HIS A 374 14.02 -19.09 -10.21
CA HIS A 374 13.69 -20.52 -10.30
C HIS A 374 12.35 -20.83 -10.96
N TYR A 375 11.43 -19.86 -10.95
CA TYR A 375 10.06 -20.03 -11.44
C TYR A 375 9.73 -19.15 -12.65
N LYS A 376 10.57 -18.18 -13.04
CA LYS A 376 10.26 -17.19 -14.09
C LYS A 376 9.94 -17.77 -15.47
N ASP A 377 10.53 -18.92 -15.81
CA ASP A 377 10.30 -19.62 -17.08
C ASP A 377 9.15 -20.64 -17.02
N LYS A 378 8.56 -20.85 -15.83
CA LYS A 378 7.49 -21.83 -15.57
C LYS A 378 6.11 -21.19 -15.47
N TYR A 379 6.05 -19.92 -15.10
CA TYR A 379 4.82 -19.15 -14.86
C TYR A 379 4.92 -17.79 -15.51
#